data_AF-A0AAC8WIA7-F1
#
_entry.id   AF-A0AAC8WIA7-F1
#
_cell.length_a   1.000
_cell.length_b   1.000
_cell.length_c   1.000
_cell.angle_alpha   90.00
_cell.angle_beta   90.00
_cell.angle_gamma   90.00
#
_symmetry.space_group_name_H-M   'P 1'
#
loop_
_entity.id
_entity.type
_entity.pdbx_description
1 polymer ?
#
loop_
_entity_poly.entity_id
_entity_poly.type
_entity_poly.pdbx_seq_one_letter_code
_entity_poly.pdbx_strand_id
1 'polypeptide(L)'
;MKNTLKVTIIVLILVVISVILFITGKRHNILIENNSPTGIKYSINGEPYKTLDTGKKAEGITKGISNVIFIKINDGKVIEKDLPSDDVNIFINEIINNSENWYKEKIEN
;
A
#
# COMPACT_ATOMS: atom_id res chain seq x y z
N MET A 1 3.21 45.63 6.65
CA MET A 1 2.43 44.64 5.85
C MET A 1 0.95 44.84 6.15
N LYS A 2 0.12 45.24 5.17
CA LYS A 2 -1.34 45.42 5.39
C LYS A 2 -1.94 44.14 5.96
N ASN A 3 -2.86 44.27 6.92
CA ASN A 3 -3.47 43.13 7.62
C ASN A 3 -4.07 42.09 6.65
N THR A 4 -4.56 42.54 5.50
CA THR A 4 -5.04 41.67 4.42
C THR A 4 -3.97 40.69 3.91
N LEU A 5 -2.74 41.15 3.67
CA LEU A 5 -1.66 40.29 3.16
C LEU A 5 -1.25 39.23 4.20
N LYS A 6 -1.23 39.59 5.49
CA LYS A 6 -0.97 38.65 6.59
C LYS A 6 -2.03 37.54 6.64
N VAL A 7 -3.30 37.90 6.55
CA VAL A 7 -4.42 36.93 6.56
C VAL A 7 -4.35 36.01 5.35
N THR A 8 -4.12 36.54 4.14
CA THR A 8 -4.02 35.71 2.93
C THR A 8 -2.90 34.67 3.02
N ILE A 9 -1.73 35.03 3.56
CA ILE A 9 -0.61 34.09 3.72
C ILE A 9 -0.98 32.97 4.71
N ILE A 10 -1.61 33.32 5.84
CA ILE A 10 -2.04 32.32 6.84
C ILE A 10 -3.05 31.35 6.23
N VAL A 11 -4.04 31.86 5.50
CA VAL A 11 -5.05 31.03 4.81
C VAL A 11 -4.39 30.10 3.80
N LEU A 12 -3.43 30.60 3.01
CA LEU A 12 -2.71 29.77 2.03
C LEU A 12 -1.94 28.63 2.70
N ILE A 13 -1.23 28.91 3.80
CA ILE A 13 -0.49 27.89 4.55
C ILE A 13 -1.45 26.81 5.09
N LEU A 14 -2.59 27.21 5.66
CA LEU A 14 -3.59 26.26 6.16
C LEU A 14 -4.14 25.35 5.06
N VAL A 15 -4.39 25.91 3.88
CA VAL A 15 -4.85 25.13 2.71
C VAL A 15 -3.79 24.10 2.31
N VAL A 16 -2.52 24.51 2.23
CA VAL A 16 -1.42 23.60 1.88
C VAL A 16 -1.27 22.47 2.91
N ILE A 17 -1.30 22.81 4.20
CA ILE A 17 -1.22 21.80 5.28
C ILE A 17 -2.40 20.83 5.18
N SER A 18 -3.61 21.33 4.95
CA SER A 18 -4.82 20.51 4.80
C SER A 18 -4.69 19.50 3.65
N VAL A 19 -4.19 19.93 2.49
CA VAL A 19 -3.98 19.04 1.32
C VAL A 19 -2.95 17.96 1.63
N ILE A 20 -1.83 18.31 2.27
CA ILE A 20 -0.80 17.32 2.65
C ILE A 20 -1.35 16.30 3.65
N LEU A 21 -2.10 16.76 4.65
CA LEU A 21 -2.74 15.87 5.64
C LEU A 21 -3.79 14.97 4.99
N PHE A 22 -4.51 15.46 3.98
CA PHE A 22 -5.48 14.66 3.25
C PHE A 22 -4.80 13.52 2.47
N ILE A 23 -3.75 13.83 1.71
CA ILE A 23 -3.02 12.84 0.90
C ILE A 23 -2.34 11.80 1.79
N THR A 24 -1.62 12.23 2.83
CA THR A 24 -0.97 11.32 3.79
C THR A 24 -1.98 10.59 4.69
N GLY A 25 -3.20 11.11 4.78
CA GLY A 25 -4.34 10.61 5.54
C GLY A 25 -5.08 9.47 4.87
N LYS A 26 -5.10 9.44 3.53
CA LYS A 26 -5.88 8.51 2.70
C LYS A 26 -5.50 7.06 3.04
N ARG A 27 -6.51 6.21 3.24
CA ARG A 27 -6.34 4.78 3.49
C ARG A 27 -6.62 4.01 2.22
N HIS A 28 -5.92 2.90 2.06
CA HIS A 28 -6.03 2.02 0.90
C HIS A 28 -6.17 0.58 1.38
N ASN A 29 -7.16 -0.13 0.84
CA ASN A 29 -7.39 -1.54 1.14
C ASN A 29 -6.59 -2.41 0.18
N ILE A 30 -5.88 -3.38 0.74
CA ILE A 30 -5.07 -4.32 -0.03
C ILE A 30 -5.59 -5.72 0.24
N LEU A 31 -6.08 -6.39 -0.79
CA LEU A 31 -6.34 -7.82 -0.75
C LEU A 31 -5.10 -8.55 -1.23
N ILE A 32 -4.59 -9.49 -0.45
CA ILE A 32 -3.42 -10.30 -0.78
C ILE A 32 -3.91 -11.72 -0.98
N GLU A 33 -3.77 -12.23 -2.20
CA GLU A 33 -4.19 -13.56 -2.59
C GLU A 33 -2.98 -14.46 -2.81
N ASN A 34 -2.82 -15.47 -1.94
CA ASN A 34 -1.80 -16.49 -2.15
C ASN A 34 -2.30 -17.55 -3.13
N ASN A 35 -2.11 -17.28 -4.42
CA ASN A 35 -2.30 -18.22 -5.51
C ASN A 35 -1.04 -19.04 -5.84
N SER A 36 0.00 -18.98 -5.00
CA SER A 36 1.22 -19.78 -5.16
C SER A 36 1.04 -21.17 -4.54
N PRO A 37 1.80 -22.19 -4.97
CA PRO A 37 1.65 -23.55 -4.46
C PRO A 37 2.08 -23.73 -2.99
N THR A 38 2.79 -22.76 -2.42
CA THR A 38 3.32 -22.83 -1.05
C THR A 38 2.81 -21.70 -0.16
N GLY A 39 2.76 -21.93 1.15
CA GLY A 39 2.56 -20.86 2.12
C GLY A 39 3.68 -19.82 2.04
N ILE A 40 3.32 -18.55 2.24
CA ILE A 40 4.26 -17.43 2.24
C ILE A 40 4.13 -16.65 3.54
N LYS A 41 5.12 -15.80 3.84
CA LYS A 41 4.99 -14.78 4.88
C LYS A 41 5.02 -13.41 4.23
N TYR A 42 4.17 -12.50 4.68
CA TYR A 42 4.13 -11.15 4.17
C TYR A 42 4.21 -10.11 5.30
N SER A 43 4.73 -8.94 4.98
CA SER A 43 4.80 -7.78 5.85
C SER A 43 4.45 -6.54 5.03
N ILE A 44 3.66 -5.65 5.61
CA ILE A 44 3.31 -4.37 5.00
C ILE A 44 4.04 -3.30 5.81
N ASN A 45 4.81 -2.43 5.14
CA ASN A 45 5.56 -1.34 5.76
C ASN A 45 6.48 -1.78 6.92
N GLY A 46 7.00 -3.00 6.86
CA GLY A 46 7.89 -3.54 7.90
C GLY A 46 7.17 -4.00 9.18
N GLU A 47 5.84 -4.09 9.18
CA GLU A 47 5.09 -4.76 10.26
C GLU A 47 5.57 -6.21 10.47
N PRO A 48 5.35 -6.82 11.65
CA PRO A 48 5.66 -8.22 11.88
C PRO A 48 5.07 -9.13 10.80
N TYR A 49 5.91 -10.05 10.30
CA TYR A 49 5.50 -10.98 9.25
C TYR A 49 4.29 -11.81 9.66
N LYS A 50 3.28 -11.83 8.80
CA LYS A 50 2.08 -12.65 8.91
C LYS A 50 2.19 -13.82 7.92
N THR A 51 1.76 -15.01 8.34
CA THR A 51 1.73 -16.19 7.47
C THR A 51 0.46 -16.19 6.64
N LEU A 52 0.57 -16.53 5.36
CA LEU A 52 -0.54 -16.70 4.45
C LEU A 52 -0.42 -18.05 3.74
N ASP A 53 -1.27 -18.99 4.10
CA ASP A 53 -1.27 -20.33 3.53
C ASP A 53 -1.74 -20.33 2.07
N THR A 54 -1.39 -21.40 1.34
CA THR A 54 -1.78 -21.62 -0.05
C THR A 54 -3.30 -21.52 -0.22
N GLY A 55 -3.75 -20.76 -1.22
CA GLY A 55 -5.16 -20.55 -1.55
C GLY A 55 -5.92 -19.64 -0.59
N LYS A 56 -5.27 -19.06 0.43
CA LYS A 56 -5.89 -18.11 1.36
C LYS A 56 -5.72 -16.68 0.86
N LYS A 57 -6.64 -15.83 1.32
CA LYS A 57 -6.60 -14.38 1.12
C LYS A 57 -6.45 -13.69 2.46
N ALA A 58 -5.73 -12.58 2.46
CA ALA A 58 -5.61 -11.69 3.62
C ALA A 58 -5.92 -10.27 3.20
N GLU A 59 -6.52 -9.50 4.11
CA GLU A 59 -6.72 -8.07 3.92
C GLU A 59 -5.70 -7.30 4.74
N GLY A 60 -5.14 -6.27 4.11
CA GLY A 60 -4.25 -5.30 4.71
C GLY A 60 -4.77 -3.89 4.46
N ILE A 61 -4.37 -2.97 5.33
CA ILE A 61 -4.68 -1.54 5.16
C ILE A 61 -3.35 -0.82 5.10
N THR A 62 -3.22 0.07 4.11
CA THR A 62 -2.11 1.01 4.02
C THR A 62 -2.60 2.44 4.07
N LYS A 63 -1.68 3.38 4.30
CA LYS A 63 -2.03 4.79 4.48
C LYS A 63 -1.01 5.67 3.77
N GLY A 64 -1.48 6.70 3.07
CA GLY A 64 -0.64 7.60 2.29
C GLY A 64 -0.09 6.96 1.03
N ILE A 65 0.96 7.57 0.48
CA ILE A 65 1.39 7.34 -0.91
C ILE A 65 2.57 6.37 -1.11
N SER A 66 3.30 6.07 -0.04
CA SER A 66 4.55 5.30 -0.12
C SER A 66 4.44 4.11 0.81
N ASN A 67 3.86 3.03 0.28
CA ASN A 67 3.72 1.78 1.02
C ASN A 67 4.48 0.68 0.30
N VAL A 68 4.97 -0.29 1.07
CA VAL A 68 5.78 -1.39 0.55
C VAL A 68 5.26 -2.70 1.13
N ILE A 69 5.22 -3.73 0.31
CA ILE A 69 4.99 -5.11 0.76
C ILE A 69 6.28 -5.93 0.61
N PHE A 70 6.61 -6.64 1.68
CA PHE A 70 7.68 -7.63 1.72
C PHE A 70 7.07 -9.01 1.73
N ILE A 71 7.48 -9.86 0.80
CA ILE A 71 7.03 -11.24 0.67
C ILE A 71 8.21 -12.15 0.86
N LYS A 72 8.15 -12.97 1.91
CA LYS A 72 9.15 -14.00 2.22
C LYS A 72 8.63 -15.36 1.78
N ILE A 73 9.35 -15.98 0.86
CA ILE A 73 9.09 -17.32 0.36
C ILE A 73 9.82 -18.33 1.26
N ASN A 74 9.42 -19.60 1.21
CA ASN A 74 10.00 -20.67 2.04
C ASN A 74 11.51 -20.88 1.86
N ASP A 75 12.08 -20.47 0.72
CA ASP A 75 13.53 -20.49 0.46
C ASP A 75 14.30 -19.41 1.24
N GLY A 76 13.60 -18.55 1.99
CA GLY A 76 14.17 -17.46 2.76
C GLY A 76 14.36 -16.17 1.95
N LYS A 77 14.11 -16.20 0.64
CA LYS A 77 14.17 -15.02 -0.23
C LYS A 77 13.05 -14.05 0.14
N VAL A 78 13.42 -12.77 0.23
CA VAL A 78 12.48 -11.66 0.43
C VAL A 78 12.35 -10.89 -0.88
N ILE A 79 11.13 -10.74 -1.35
CA ILE A 79 10.77 -9.90 -2.50
C ILE A 79 10.10 -8.64 -1.95
N GLU A 80 10.55 -7.49 -2.45
CA GLU A 80 10.02 -6.18 -2.11
C GLU A 80 9.25 -5.62 -3.32
N LYS A 81 8.06 -5.07 -3.07
CA LYS A 81 7.25 -4.37 -4.07
C LYS A 81 6.65 -3.11 -3.48
N ASP A 82 6.80 -2.00 -4.21
CA ASP A 82 6.06 -0.78 -3.93
C ASP A 82 4.59 -0.99 -4.21
N LEU A 83 3.75 -0.58 -3.27
CA LEU A 83 2.31 -0.65 -3.36
C LEU A 83 1.77 0.64 -3.97
N PRO A 84 0.82 0.56 -4.91
CA PRO A 84 0.13 1.73 -5.42
C PRO A 84 -0.70 2.40 -4.32
N SER A 85 -0.96 3.70 -4.50
CA SER A 85 -1.75 4.53 -3.57
C SER A 85 -3.26 4.40 -3.81
N ASP A 86 -3.73 3.17 -4.03
CA ASP A 86 -5.12 2.84 -4.35
C ASP A 86 -5.50 1.46 -3.80
N ASP A 87 -6.80 1.17 -3.82
CA ASP A 87 -7.33 -0.11 -3.38
C ASP A 87 -6.97 -1.19 -4.41
N VAL A 88 -6.29 -2.25 -3.98
CA VAL A 88 -5.74 -3.26 -4.90
C VAL A 88 -5.96 -4.68 -4.43
N ASN A 89 -5.95 -5.60 -5.39
CA ASN A 89 -5.78 -7.03 -5.17
C ASN A 89 -4.42 -7.48 -5.71
N ILE A 90 -3.64 -8.17 -4.88
CA ILE A 90 -2.28 -8.62 -5.14
C ILE A 90 -2.28 -10.12 -5.33
N PHE A 91 -1.59 -10.59 -6.37
CA PHE A 91 -1.42 -12.00 -6.68
C PHE A 91 0.02 -12.45 -6.39
N ILE A 92 0.21 -13.25 -5.33
CA ILE A 92 1.54 -13.64 -4.86
C ILE A 92 2.32 -14.44 -5.92
N ASN A 93 1.67 -15.34 -6.65
CA ASN A 93 2.30 -16.14 -7.70
C ASN A 93 2.92 -15.25 -8.78
N GLU A 94 2.24 -14.16 -9.15
CA GLU A 94 2.71 -13.21 -10.15
C GLU A 94 3.93 -12.44 -9.65
N ILE A 95 3.95 -12.07 -8.36
CA ILE A 95 5.12 -11.44 -7.73
C ILE A 95 6.32 -12.39 -7.74
N ILE A 96 6.10 -13.67 -7.38
CA ILE A 96 7.16 -14.69 -7.35
C ILE A 96 7.75 -14.91 -8.74
N ASN A 97 6.90 -14.93 -9.77
CA ASN A 97 7.31 -15.12 -11.17
C ASN A 97 7.79 -13.84 -11.86
N ASN A 98 7.88 -12.71 -11.13
CA ASN A 98 8.26 -11.40 -11.65
C ASN A 98 7.41 -10.93 -12.85
N SER A 99 6.12 -11.24 -12.81
CA SER A 99 5.12 -10.79 -13.78
C SER A 99 4.77 -9.31 -13.55
N GLU A 100 4.50 -8.58 -14.63
CA GLU A 100 4.06 -7.18 -14.54
C GLU A 100 2.62 -7.04 -14.00
N ASN A 101 1.78 -8.07 -14.21
CA ASN A 101 0.35 -8.05 -13.84
C ASN A 101 0.11 -8.59 -12.42
N TRP A 102 0.99 -8.21 -11.48
CA TRP A 102 0.99 -8.76 -10.13
C TRP A 102 -0.06 -8.14 -9.21
N TYR A 103 -0.70 -7.05 -9.61
CA TYR A 103 -1.85 -6.48 -8.93
C TYR A 103 -2.94 -6.04 -9.91
N LYS A 104 -4.15 -5.85 -9.38
CA LYS A 104 -5.26 -5.18 -10.05
C LYS A 104 -5.86 -4.15 -9.11
N GLU A 105 -6.13 -2.96 -9.63
CA GLU A 105 -6.96 -1.98 -8.93
C GLU A 105 -8.36 -2.53 -8.74
N LYS A 106 -8.88 -2.40 -7.52
CA LYS A 106 -10.30 -2.63 -7.26
C LYS A 106 -11.05 -1.45 -7.86
N ILE A 107 -11.65 -1.67 -9.02
CA ILE A 107 -12.62 -0.73 -9.57
C ILE A 107 -13.85 -0.82 -8.64
N GLU A 108 -14.07 0.21 -7.83
CA GLU A 108 -15.36 0.39 -7.17
C GLU A 108 -16.41 0.65 -8.26
N ASN A 109 -17.34 -0.31 -8.42
CA ASN A 109 -18.54 -0.12 -9.24
C ASN A 109 -19.54 0.78 -8.52
#